data_AF-A0A7G9W3M8-F1
#
_entry.id   AF-A0A7G9W3M8-F1
#
_cell.length_a   1.000
_cell.length_b   1.000
_cell.length_c   1.000
_cell.angle_alpha   90.00
_cell.angle_beta   90.00
_cell.angle_gamma   90.00
#
_symmetry.space_group_name_H-M   'P 1'
#
loop_
_entity.id
_entity.type
_entity.pdbx_description
1 polymer ?
#
loop_
_entity_poly.entity_id
_entity_poly.type
_entity_poly.pdbx_seq_one_letter_code
_entity_poly.pdbx_strand_id
1 'polypeptide(L)'
;MKKLLKHDAITDQKKDKIHISFLKPLTIGLSFILILVAFTGWYQYFLSPDSYIYFDVNPGIKIVTNRQNQVIELIGINQEGKEIVESIDYRRKDLDLVQQQLLDQFMEKGILEDPRQVMLVSVLNKDQDKSLEVVQMFDRRIHEYFKNEDLKLVVLRQVLEKSNTLEEFAETYQVSMGKITFIRNLMILNPDFLLEELVELSLEKLLILSLETGLELDRVIDSDDDYEKIRIPDIDDKSEPKLEPNPEPKLEPNPEPKLEPKPEPKPEPKFEPRPTLGRLSVKKAIEIALGEVGGGVAVKFGYDYDDVEYEITIYFNGYEHEIEMDAYTGRIKEIDIDDFDDDDWNEGDPKMDELIGINGAKEIALGRVGGGRIEEIELEEEDGRFIYEVEVEYNGREYELEIDAYTGKILSFDTND
;
A
#
# COMPACT_ATOMS: atom_id res chain seq x y z
N MET A 1 53.64 -87.96 -54.38
CA MET A 1 52.20 -88.12 -54.66
C MET A 1 51.54 -88.57 -53.36
N LYS A 2 50.44 -88.06 -52.84
CA LYS A 2 49.41 -87.14 -53.31
C LYS A 2 48.86 -86.42 -52.07
N LYS A 3 48.56 -85.14 -52.24
CA LYS A 3 47.57 -84.34 -51.51
C LYS A 3 46.29 -85.14 -51.17
N LEU A 4 45.74 -84.98 -49.96
CA LEU A 4 44.37 -84.45 -49.72
C LEU A 4 43.89 -84.64 -48.25
N LEU A 5 43.25 -83.56 -47.74
CA LEU A 5 42.22 -83.46 -46.66
C LEU A 5 42.74 -83.47 -45.20
N LYS A 6 42.74 -82.28 -44.53
CA LYS A 6 41.72 -81.77 -43.55
C LYS A 6 41.76 -82.56 -42.23
N HIS A 7 41.86 -82.02 -41.00
CA HIS A 7 41.73 -80.72 -40.32
C HIS A 7 42.95 -80.59 -39.35
N ASP A 8 43.30 -79.49 -38.69
CA ASP A 8 42.55 -78.83 -37.61
C ASP A 8 43.26 -77.55 -37.15
N ALA A 9 42.51 -76.75 -36.42
CA ALA A 9 42.64 -75.31 -36.20
C ALA A 9 43.76 -74.81 -35.26
N ILE A 10 43.77 -73.47 -35.14
CA ILE A 10 44.39 -72.59 -34.13
C ILE A 10 45.90 -72.36 -34.39
N THR A 11 46.47 -71.15 -34.55
CA THR A 11 46.11 -69.79 -34.13
C THR A 11 46.87 -68.80 -35.02
N ASP A 12 46.32 -67.58 -35.14
CA ASP A 12 47.02 -66.28 -35.20
C ASP A 12 46.55 -65.40 -36.36
N GLN A 13 45.34 -64.85 -36.17
CA GLN A 13 44.94 -63.62 -36.85
C GLN A 13 45.12 -62.47 -35.87
N LYS A 14 46.15 -61.65 -36.14
CA LYS A 14 46.21 -60.25 -35.73
C LYS A 14 44.85 -59.60 -36.04
N LYS A 15 44.08 -59.33 -35.00
CA LYS A 15 42.98 -58.37 -35.07
C LYS A 15 43.60 -56.99 -35.16
N ASP A 16 43.52 -56.40 -36.35
CA ASP A 16 43.59 -54.95 -36.50
C ASP A 16 42.46 -54.35 -35.65
N LYS A 17 42.83 -53.81 -34.50
CA LYS A 17 41.93 -53.05 -33.63
C LYS A 17 41.63 -51.74 -34.34
N ILE A 18 40.44 -51.66 -34.94
CA ILE A 18 39.86 -50.39 -35.34
C ILE A 18 39.64 -49.59 -34.04
N HIS A 19 40.47 -48.57 -33.82
CA HIS A 19 40.24 -47.54 -32.81
C HIS A 19 38.96 -46.77 -33.19
N ILE A 20 37.84 -47.11 -32.55
CA ILE A 20 36.63 -46.28 -32.58
C ILE A 20 36.71 -45.34 -31.37
N SER A 21 36.56 -44.06 -31.67
CA SER A 21 37.06 -42.88 -30.98
C SER A 21 36.38 -42.52 -29.65
N PHE A 22 37.15 -41.76 -28.88
CA PHE A 22 36.94 -41.16 -27.56
C PHE A 22 35.85 -40.05 -27.51
N LEU A 23 34.65 -40.28 -28.06
CA LEU A 23 33.59 -39.26 -28.17
C LEU A 23 32.33 -39.49 -27.34
N LYS A 24 32.29 -40.50 -26.46
CA LYS A 24 31.11 -40.83 -25.66
C LYS A 24 30.88 -40.05 -24.35
N PRO A 25 31.88 -39.44 -23.66
CA PRO A 25 31.58 -38.64 -22.46
C PRO A 25 31.05 -37.24 -22.78
N LEU A 26 31.32 -36.71 -23.99
CA LEU A 26 30.87 -35.37 -24.42
C LEU A 26 29.36 -35.34 -24.70
N THR A 27 28.79 -36.42 -25.27
CA THR A 27 27.36 -36.51 -25.61
C THR A 27 26.47 -36.71 -24.38
N ILE A 28 26.97 -37.43 -23.35
CA ILE A 28 26.25 -37.62 -22.07
C ILE A 28 26.22 -36.29 -21.29
N GLY A 29 27.33 -35.55 -21.24
CA GLY A 29 27.37 -34.22 -20.63
C GLY A 29 26.42 -33.22 -21.29
N LEU A 30 26.37 -33.19 -22.63
CA LEU A 30 25.44 -32.33 -23.38
C LEU A 30 23.97 -32.69 -23.13
N SER A 31 23.66 -33.99 -23.05
CA SER A 31 22.30 -34.48 -22.77
C SER A 31 21.88 -34.14 -21.34
N PHE A 32 22.80 -34.25 -20.38
CA PHE A 32 22.53 -33.87 -19.00
C PHE A 32 22.30 -32.36 -18.87
N ILE A 33 23.10 -31.53 -19.54
CA ILE A 33 22.87 -30.07 -19.59
C ILE A 33 21.53 -29.74 -20.25
N LEU A 34 21.16 -30.41 -21.35
CA LEU A 34 19.85 -30.21 -21.99
C LEU A 34 18.69 -30.63 -21.08
N ILE A 35 18.81 -31.74 -20.35
CA ILE A 35 17.81 -32.17 -19.36
C ILE A 35 17.76 -31.19 -18.20
N LEU A 36 18.90 -30.67 -17.74
CA LEU A 36 18.97 -29.72 -16.64
C LEU A 36 18.40 -28.36 -17.06
N VAL A 37 18.65 -27.90 -18.29
CA VAL A 37 18.04 -26.69 -18.88
C VAL A 37 16.54 -26.89 -19.12
N ALA A 38 16.12 -28.07 -19.60
CA ALA A 38 14.72 -28.40 -19.74
C ALA A 38 14.02 -28.52 -18.38
N PHE A 39 14.71 -29.04 -17.37
CA PHE A 39 14.21 -29.18 -16.01
C PHE A 39 14.15 -27.83 -15.30
N THR A 40 15.14 -26.96 -15.47
CA THR A 40 15.10 -25.59 -14.93
C THR A 40 14.08 -24.75 -15.66
N GLY A 41 13.95 -24.89 -16.99
CA GLY A 41 12.91 -24.24 -17.78
C GLY A 41 11.50 -24.71 -17.40
N TRP A 42 11.31 -26.03 -17.20
CA TRP A 42 10.08 -26.61 -16.68
C TRP A 42 9.80 -26.09 -15.27
N TYR A 43 10.78 -26.16 -14.37
CA TYR A 43 10.65 -25.70 -13.00
C TYR A 43 10.26 -24.22 -12.93
N GLN A 44 10.93 -23.37 -13.70
CA GLN A 44 10.60 -21.94 -13.84
C GLN A 44 9.19 -21.74 -14.41
N TYR A 45 8.80 -22.51 -15.43
CA TYR A 45 7.51 -22.35 -16.10
C TYR A 45 6.31 -22.71 -15.20
N PHE A 46 6.45 -23.72 -14.33
CA PHE A 46 5.34 -24.20 -13.49
C PHE A 46 5.29 -23.59 -12.08
N LEU A 47 6.40 -23.02 -11.59
CA LEU A 47 6.48 -22.49 -10.22
C LEU A 47 6.72 -20.99 -10.14
N SER A 48 6.87 -20.29 -11.27
CA SER A 48 6.96 -18.83 -11.25
C SER A 48 5.60 -18.21 -10.95
N PRO A 49 5.53 -17.24 -10.02
CA PRO A 49 4.38 -16.37 -9.86
C PRO A 49 4.09 -15.63 -11.16
N ASP A 50 2.81 -15.60 -11.55
CA ASP A 50 2.31 -14.89 -12.72
C ASP A 50 1.31 -13.80 -12.30
N SER A 51 0.27 -14.17 -11.55
CA SER A 51 -0.71 -13.21 -11.02
C SER A 51 -0.75 -13.22 -9.49
N TYR A 52 -0.88 -12.04 -8.90
CA TYR A 52 -1.17 -11.83 -7.50
C TYR A 52 -2.58 -11.27 -7.38
N ILE A 53 -3.45 -11.99 -6.68
CA ILE A 53 -4.86 -11.66 -6.53
C ILE A 53 -5.09 -11.36 -5.05
N TYR A 54 -5.66 -10.21 -4.76
CA TYR A 54 -6.05 -9.80 -3.42
C TYR A 54 -7.58 -9.84 -3.36
N PHE A 55 -8.10 -10.63 -2.46
CA PHE A 55 -9.53 -10.79 -2.25
C PHE A 55 -9.90 -10.32 -0.85
N ASP A 56 -10.57 -9.17 -0.79
CA ASP A 56 -10.91 -8.46 0.42
C ASP A 56 -12.40 -8.52 0.67
N VAL A 57 -12.75 -9.34 1.65
CA VAL A 57 -14.13 -9.51 2.13
C VAL A 57 -14.21 -9.12 3.62
N ASN A 58 -13.10 -8.63 4.19
CA ASN A 58 -12.88 -8.52 5.63
C ASN A 58 -13.08 -9.90 6.29
N PRO A 59 -12.20 -10.88 6.00
CA PRO A 59 -10.74 -10.70 5.91
C PRO A 59 -10.15 -10.53 4.49
N GLY A 60 -8.86 -10.14 4.45
CA GLY A 60 -8.07 -10.01 3.23
C GLY A 60 -7.21 -11.25 2.95
N ILE A 61 -7.31 -11.78 1.73
CA ILE A 61 -6.60 -12.99 1.28
C ILE A 61 -5.76 -12.67 0.05
N LYS A 62 -4.50 -13.12 0.04
CA LYS A 62 -3.60 -13.05 -1.12
C LYS A 62 -3.47 -14.44 -1.76
N ILE A 63 -3.83 -14.53 -3.04
CA ILE A 63 -3.72 -15.73 -3.86
C ILE A 63 -2.65 -15.50 -4.93
N VAL A 64 -1.64 -16.35 -4.99
CA VAL A 64 -0.60 -16.30 -6.01
C VAL A 64 -0.77 -17.47 -6.96
N THR A 65 -0.83 -17.18 -8.25
CA THR A 65 -1.03 -18.19 -9.30
C THR A 65 0.12 -18.21 -10.28
N ASN A 66 0.32 -19.36 -10.93
CA ASN A 66 1.19 -19.47 -12.10
C ASN A 66 0.42 -19.17 -13.40
N ARG A 67 1.11 -19.26 -14.54
CA ARG A 67 0.55 -19.03 -15.89
C ARG A 67 -0.60 -19.96 -16.29
N GLN A 68 -0.77 -21.08 -15.59
CA GLN A 68 -1.88 -22.02 -15.80
C GLN A 68 -3.06 -21.73 -14.87
N ASN A 69 -3.07 -20.58 -14.18
CA ASN A 69 -4.04 -20.24 -13.13
C ASN A 69 -4.06 -21.26 -11.97
N GLN A 70 -2.96 -21.98 -11.74
CA GLN A 70 -2.85 -22.87 -10.60
C GLN A 70 -2.30 -22.11 -9.40
N VAL A 71 -2.92 -22.30 -8.23
CA VAL A 71 -2.51 -21.65 -7.00
C VAL A 71 -1.21 -22.28 -6.49
N ILE A 72 -0.19 -21.44 -6.35
CA ILE A 72 1.12 -21.81 -5.82
C ILE A 72 1.29 -21.34 -4.37
N GLU A 73 0.59 -20.28 -3.97
CA GLU A 73 0.62 -19.70 -2.63
C GLU A 73 -0.74 -19.08 -2.27
N LEU A 74 -1.14 -19.24 -1.01
CA LEU A 74 -2.36 -18.72 -0.44
C LEU A 74 -2.03 -18.18 0.96
N ILE A 75 -2.23 -16.88 1.17
CA ILE A 75 -1.82 -16.17 2.39
C ILE A 75 -3.01 -15.40 2.95
N GLY A 76 -3.28 -15.59 4.24
CA GLY A 76 -4.14 -14.70 5.01
C GLY A 76 -3.38 -13.46 5.42
N ILE A 77 -3.88 -12.28 5.04
CA ILE A 77 -3.20 -11.01 5.27
C ILE A 77 -3.36 -10.59 6.74
N ASN A 78 -4.61 -10.59 7.21
CA ASN A 78 -4.95 -10.34 8.61
C ASN A 78 -5.13 -11.66 9.39
N GLN A 79 -5.42 -11.55 10.68
CA GLN A 79 -5.53 -12.72 11.56
C GLN A 79 -6.67 -13.66 11.15
N GLU A 80 -7.87 -13.16 10.84
CA GLU A 80 -8.98 -14.04 10.43
C GLU A 80 -8.69 -14.71 9.08
N GLY A 81 -8.01 -14.00 8.18
CA GLY A 81 -7.57 -14.56 6.90
C GLY A 81 -6.61 -15.73 7.08
N LYS A 82 -5.68 -15.67 8.05
CA LYS A 82 -4.73 -16.76 8.33
C LYS A 82 -5.47 -18.03 8.75
N GLU A 83 -6.48 -17.89 9.61
CA GLU A 83 -7.30 -19.03 10.04
C GLU A 83 -8.10 -19.66 8.90
N ILE A 84 -8.51 -18.87 7.91
CA ILE A 84 -9.29 -19.35 6.76
C ILE A 84 -8.41 -20.12 5.79
N VAL A 85 -7.19 -19.64 5.51
CA VAL A 85 -6.33 -20.31 4.53
C VAL A 85 -5.75 -21.62 5.05
N GLU A 86 -5.67 -21.81 6.38
CA GLU A 86 -5.16 -23.04 7.00
C GLU A 86 -6.01 -24.28 6.69
N SER A 87 -7.32 -24.12 6.48
CA SER A 87 -8.24 -25.23 6.18
C SER A 87 -8.30 -25.57 4.68
N ILE A 88 -7.66 -24.77 3.83
CA ILE A 88 -7.79 -24.86 2.38
C ILE A 88 -6.58 -25.56 1.77
N ASP A 89 -6.83 -26.68 1.10
CA ASP A 89 -5.82 -27.33 0.26
C ASP A 89 -5.75 -26.63 -1.10
N TYR A 90 -4.71 -25.83 -1.34
CA TYR A 90 -4.60 -24.98 -2.53
C TYR A 90 -3.52 -25.41 -3.54
N ARG A 91 -2.51 -26.18 -3.11
CA ARG A 91 -1.27 -26.35 -3.89
C ARG A 91 -1.53 -27.08 -5.21
N ARG A 92 -1.21 -26.41 -6.33
CA ARG A 92 -1.41 -26.91 -7.72
C ARG A 92 -2.87 -27.11 -8.11
N LYS A 93 -3.81 -26.57 -7.33
CA LYS A 93 -5.23 -26.56 -7.71
C LYS A 93 -5.53 -25.37 -8.59
N ASP A 94 -6.54 -25.51 -9.44
CA ASP A 94 -7.04 -24.41 -10.24
C ASP A 94 -7.62 -23.32 -9.36
N LEU A 95 -7.37 -22.06 -9.74
CA LEU A 95 -7.86 -20.87 -9.06
C LEU A 95 -9.36 -20.92 -8.79
N ASP A 96 -10.16 -21.37 -9.76
CA ASP A 96 -11.62 -21.53 -9.64
C ASP A 96 -12.01 -22.41 -8.44
N LEU A 97 -11.32 -23.53 -8.25
CA LEU A 97 -11.62 -24.46 -7.16
C LEU A 97 -11.22 -23.86 -5.81
N VAL A 98 -10.07 -23.20 -5.74
CA VAL A 98 -9.60 -22.55 -4.50
C VAL A 98 -10.51 -21.37 -4.13
N GLN A 99 -10.95 -20.58 -5.12
CA GLN A 99 -11.92 -19.51 -4.93
C GLN A 99 -13.23 -20.02 -4.36
N GLN A 100 -13.78 -21.11 -4.92
CA GLN A 100 -15.00 -21.71 -4.39
C GLN A 100 -14.83 -22.16 -2.93
N GLN A 101 -13.71 -22.82 -2.61
CA GLN A 101 -13.41 -23.22 -1.22
C GLN A 101 -13.28 -22.02 -0.27
N LEU A 102 -12.72 -20.90 -0.73
CA LEU A 102 -12.67 -19.66 0.05
C LEU A 102 -14.08 -19.12 0.34
N LEU A 103 -14.95 -19.06 -0.66
CA LEU A 103 -16.34 -18.61 -0.48
C LEU A 103 -17.12 -19.55 0.46
N ASP A 104 -16.92 -20.86 0.34
CA ASP A 104 -17.49 -21.84 1.26
C ASP A 104 -17.06 -21.57 2.72
N GLN A 105 -15.77 -21.30 2.95
CA GLN A 105 -15.23 -20.97 4.27
C GLN A 105 -15.76 -19.63 4.81
N PHE A 106 -15.93 -18.63 3.94
CA PHE A 106 -16.51 -17.35 4.33
C PHE A 106 -17.98 -17.48 4.76
N MET A 107 -18.76 -18.30 4.05
CA MET A 107 -20.13 -18.62 4.44
C MET A 107 -20.18 -19.40 5.76
N GLU A 108 -19.32 -20.41 5.93
CA GLU A 108 -19.28 -21.25 7.14
C GLU A 108 -18.95 -20.43 8.39
N LYS A 109 -18.08 -19.43 8.27
CA LYS A 109 -17.69 -18.53 9.36
C LYS A 109 -18.63 -17.34 9.58
N GLY A 110 -19.70 -17.22 8.79
CA GLY A 110 -20.68 -16.14 8.90
C GLY A 110 -20.17 -14.77 8.43
N ILE A 111 -19.07 -14.72 7.68
CA ILE A 111 -18.47 -13.47 7.16
C ILE A 111 -19.39 -12.81 6.13
N LEU A 112 -20.21 -13.61 5.45
CA LEU A 112 -21.07 -13.21 4.33
C LEU A 112 -22.55 -13.16 4.68
N GLU A 113 -22.87 -13.03 5.97
CA GLU A 113 -24.26 -12.95 6.44
C GLU A 113 -24.90 -11.57 6.20
N ASP A 114 -24.10 -10.50 6.02
CA ASP A 114 -24.65 -9.18 5.75
C ASP A 114 -25.16 -9.06 4.31
N PRO A 115 -26.44 -8.73 4.10
CA PRO A 115 -27.02 -8.58 2.77
C PRO A 115 -26.41 -7.42 1.95
N ARG A 116 -25.60 -6.53 2.54
CA ARG A 116 -24.91 -5.41 1.85
C ARG A 116 -23.38 -5.57 1.87
N GLN A 117 -22.90 -6.81 1.85
CA GLN A 117 -21.48 -7.07 1.84
C GLN A 117 -20.78 -6.42 0.62
N VAL A 118 -19.70 -5.70 0.89
CA VAL A 118 -18.78 -5.19 -0.12
C VAL A 118 -17.58 -6.14 -0.21
N MET A 119 -17.24 -6.55 -1.43
CA MET A 119 -16.03 -7.31 -1.72
C MET A 119 -15.13 -6.48 -2.64
N LEU A 120 -13.84 -6.49 -2.41
CA LEU A 120 -12.85 -5.93 -3.33
C LEU A 120 -11.98 -7.05 -3.90
N VAL A 121 -11.89 -7.11 -5.22
CA VAL A 121 -11.06 -8.04 -5.97
C VAL A 121 -10.02 -7.22 -6.72
N SER A 122 -8.77 -7.31 -6.29
CA SER A 122 -7.66 -6.58 -6.88
C SER A 122 -6.64 -7.53 -7.49
N VAL A 123 -6.27 -7.32 -8.77
CA VAL A 123 -5.32 -8.19 -9.46
C VAL A 123 -4.11 -7.42 -9.96
N LEU A 124 -2.94 -7.94 -9.62
CA LEU A 124 -1.63 -7.50 -10.11
C LEU A 124 -1.04 -8.58 -11.02
N ASN A 125 -0.80 -8.23 -12.27
CA ASN A 125 -0.05 -9.02 -13.24
C ASN A 125 0.85 -8.07 -14.05
N LYS A 126 1.93 -8.60 -14.64
CA LYS A 126 2.78 -7.86 -15.57
C LYS A 126 2.05 -7.50 -16.87
N ASP A 127 1.05 -8.29 -17.23
CA ASP A 127 0.17 -8.09 -18.37
C ASP A 127 -1.19 -7.58 -17.90
N GLN A 128 -1.56 -6.34 -18.27
CA GLN A 128 -2.79 -5.70 -17.84
C GLN A 128 -4.04 -6.38 -18.42
N ASP A 129 -3.97 -6.91 -19.65
CA ASP A 129 -5.09 -7.66 -20.25
C ASP A 129 -5.36 -8.93 -19.45
N LYS A 130 -4.28 -9.56 -18.94
CA LYS A 130 -4.40 -10.71 -18.05
C LYS A 130 -5.01 -10.34 -16.71
N SER A 131 -4.65 -9.19 -16.13
CA SER A 131 -5.29 -8.69 -14.91
C SER A 131 -6.80 -8.54 -15.10
N LEU A 132 -7.22 -7.92 -16.20
CA LEU A 132 -8.64 -7.72 -16.53
C LEU A 132 -9.38 -9.07 -16.69
N GLU A 133 -8.79 -10.03 -17.42
CA GLU A 133 -9.37 -11.37 -17.59
C GLU A 133 -9.61 -12.06 -16.24
N VAL A 134 -8.61 -12.01 -15.34
CA VAL A 134 -8.69 -12.66 -14.03
C VAL A 134 -9.73 -11.97 -13.14
N VAL A 135 -9.77 -10.64 -13.12
CA VAL A 135 -10.76 -9.87 -12.35
C VAL A 135 -12.18 -10.21 -12.81
N GLN A 136 -12.45 -10.18 -14.12
CA GLN A 136 -13.77 -10.50 -14.68
C GLN A 136 -14.18 -11.95 -14.43
N MET A 137 -13.22 -12.87 -14.51
CA MET A 137 -13.45 -14.28 -14.17
C MET A 137 -13.88 -14.40 -12.70
N PHE A 138 -13.16 -13.76 -11.79
CA PHE A 138 -13.41 -13.82 -10.35
C PHE A 138 -14.78 -13.24 -10.01
N ASP A 139 -15.10 -12.07 -10.57
CA ASP A 139 -16.38 -11.38 -10.44
C ASP A 139 -17.57 -12.25 -10.89
N ARG A 140 -17.48 -12.82 -12.10
CA ARG A 140 -18.52 -13.74 -12.60
C ARG A 140 -18.72 -14.94 -11.68
N ARG A 141 -17.64 -15.52 -11.16
CA ARG A 141 -17.71 -16.70 -10.27
C ARG A 141 -18.36 -16.37 -8.93
N ILE A 142 -18.05 -15.20 -8.36
CA ILE A 142 -18.71 -14.70 -7.16
C ILE A 142 -20.22 -14.58 -7.42
N HIS A 143 -20.61 -13.91 -8.50
CA HIS A 143 -22.02 -13.75 -8.87
C HIS A 143 -22.73 -15.08 -9.15
N GLU A 144 -22.05 -16.05 -9.76
CA GLU A 144 -22.57 -17.41 -9.97
C GLU A 144 -22.80 -18.15 -8.64
N TYR A 145 -21.87 -18.03 -7.69
CA TYR A 145 -21.96 -18.64 -6.38
C TYR A 145 -23.17 -18.12 -5.59
N PHE A 146 -23.40 -16.80 -5.60
CA PHE A 146 -24.50 -16.15 -4.87
C PHE A 146 -25.80 -16.03 -5.66
N LYS A 147 -25.90 -16.59 -6.87
CA LYS A 147 -27.07 -16.43 -7.75
C LYS A 147 -28.41 -16.85 -7.13
N ASN A 148 -28.38 -17.79 -6.19
CA ASN A 148 -29.57 -18.32 -5.54
C ASN A 148 -29.82 -17.73 -4.15
N GLU A 149 -28.94 -16.84 -3.68
CA GLU A 149 -29.03 -16.17 -2.40
C GLU A 149 -29.66 -14.79 -2.59
N ASP A 150 -30.48 -14.33 -1.65
CA ASP A 150 -31.08 -12.98 -1.67
C ASP A 150 -30.10 -11.93 -1.12
N LEU A 151 -28.83 -12.03 -1.50
CA LEU A 151 -27.74 -11.16 -1.05
C LEU A 151 -27.51 -10.07 -2.09
N LYS A 152 -27.55 -8.80 -1.67
CA LYS A 152 -27.18 -7.65 -2.51
C LYS A 152 -25.68 -7.42 -2.38
N LEU A 153 -24.94 -8.27 -3.08
CA LEU A 153 -23.50 -8.20 -3.10
C LEU A 153 -23.01 -7.04 -3.96
N VAL A 154 -22.00 -6.32 -3.47
CA VAL A 154 -21.26 -5.31 -4.25
C VAL A 154 -19.85 -5.82 -4.46
N VAL A 155 -19.46 -6.08 -5.72
CA VAL A 155 -18.11 -6.51 -6.07
C VAL A 155 -17.35 -5.36 -6.74
N LEU A 156 -16.36 -4.84 -6.03
CA LEU A 156 -15.43 -3.83 -6.54
C LEU A 156 -14.27 -4.54 -7.26
N ARG A 157 -13.99 -4.09 -8.48
CA ARG A 157 -13.01 -4.70 -9.39
C ARG A 157 -11.84 -3.75 -9.59
N GLN A 158 -10.63 -4.19 -9.29
CA GLN A 158 -9.45 -3.33 -9.35
C GLN A 158 -8.29 -4.00 -10.09
N VAL A 159 -7.69 -3.29 -11.02
CA VAL A 159 -6.40 -3.67 -11.61
C VAL A 159 -5.31 -2.88 -10.90
N LEU A 160 -4.32 -3.59 -10.37
CA LEU A 160 -3.22 -2.99 -9.64
C LEU A 160 -1.98 -2.87 -10.52
N GLU A 161 -1.21 -1.83 -10.26
CA GLU A 161 0.13 -1.66 -10.78
C GLU A 161 1.16 -1.99 -9.69
N LYS A 162 2.35 -2.42 -10.11
CA LYS A 162 3.41 -2.74 -9.16
C LYS A 162 3.93 -1.46 -8.50
N SER A 163 3.95 -1.44 -7.17
CA SER A 163 4.51 -0.33 -6.39
C SER A 163 5.15 -0.86 -5.11
N ASN A 164 6.47 -0.71 -4.98
CA ASN A 164 7.20 -1.17 -3.80
C ASN A 164 6.74 -0.43 -2.53
N THR A 165 6.43 0.87 -2.64
CA THR A 165 5.98 1.66 -1.47
C THR A 165 4.62 1.18 -0.97
N LEU A 166 3.66 0.94 -1.87
CA LEU A 166 2.36 0.40 -1.47
C LEU A 166 2.47 -1.03 -0.92
N GLU A 167 3.40 -1.83 -1.42
CA GLU A 167 3.71 -3.16 -0.86
C GLU A 167 4.22 -3.04 0.59
N GLU A 168 5.19 -2.14 0.86
CA GLU A 168 5.70 -1.88 2.21
C GLU A 168 4.59 -1.40 3.16
N PHE A 169 3.71 -0.52 2.70
CA PHE A 169 2.59 -0.03 3.50
C PHE A 169 1.53 -1.11 3.76
N ALA A 170 1.15 -1.89 2.75
CA ALA A 170 0.23 -3.00 2.93
C ALA A 170 0.74 -4.00 3.99
N GLU A 171 2.03 -4.32 3.96
CA GLU A 171 2.66 -5.20 4.94
C GLU A 171 2.71 -4.57 6.34
N THR A 172 3.13 -3.31 6.45
CA THR A 172 3.25 -2.58 7.72
C THR A 172 1.91 -2.48 8.44
N TYR A 173 0.84 -2.13 7.71
CA TYR A 173 -0.51 -1.98 8.28
C TYR A 173 -1.33 -3.28 8.26
N GLN A 174 -0.76 -4.40 7.78
CA GLN A 174 -1.44 -5.70 7.66
C GLN A 174 -2.78 -5.61 6.89
N VAL A 175 -2.81 -4.79 5.84
CA VAL A 175 -3.95 -4.63 4.93
C VAL A 175 -3.57 -5.12 3.54
N SER A 176 -4.56 -5.36 2.68
CA SER A 176 -4.27 -5.77 1.32
C SER A 176 -3.74 -4.62 0.46
N MET A 177 -3.07 -5.00 -0.64
CA MET A 177 -2.70 -4.04 -1.69
C MET A 177 -3.91 -3.34 -2.30
N GLY A 178 -5.06 -4.02 -2.36
CA GLY A 178 -6.30 -3.42 -2.84
C GLY A 178 -6.77 -2.29 -1.94
N LYS A 179 -6.88 -2.59 -0.63
CA LYS A 179 -7.33 -1.64 0.39
C LYS A 179 -6.37 -0.45 0.50
N ILE A 180 -5.05 -0.67 0.54
CA ILE A 180 -4.08 0.43 0.63
C ILE A 180 -4.12 1.34 -0.61
N THR A 181 -4.34 0.76 -1.81
CA THR A 181 -4.49 1.54 -3.04
C THR A 181 -5.78 2.35 -3.02
N PHE A 182 -6.86 1.81 -2.47
CA PHE A 182 -8.11 2.54 -2.28
C PHE A 182 -7.91 3.73 -1.33
N ILE A 183 -7.26 3.49 -0.18
CA ILE A 183 -6.92 4.52 0.81
C ILE A 183 -6.05 5.61 0.20
N ARG A 184 -4.99 5.24 -0.53
CA ARG A 184 -4.15 6.17 -1.28
C ARG A 184 -4.96 7.13 -2.15
N ASN A 185 -5.94 6.60 -2.89
CA ASN A 185 -6.75 7.41 -3.79
C ASN A 185 -7.67 8.38 -3.04
N LEU A 186 -8.20 7.98 -1.87
CA LEU A 186 -8.91 8.88 -0.97
C LEU A 186 -8.02 10.02 -0.47
N MET A 187 -6.79 9.70 -0.07
CA MET A 187 -5.83 10.69 0.42
C MET A 187 -5.36 11.65 -0.68
N ILE A 188 -5.29 11.20 -1.93
CA ILE A 188 -5.00 12.07 -3.09
C ILE A 188 -6.11 13.12 -3.27
N LEU A 189 -7.37 12.74 -3.04
CA LEU A 189 -8.52 13.64 -3.18
C LEU A 189 -8.71 14.56 -1.97
N ASN A 190 -8.48 14.03 -0.77
CA ASN A 190 -8.53 14.80 0.46
C ASN A 190 -7.21 14.59 1.23
N PRO A 191 -6.26 15.52 1.03
CA PRO A 191 -4.94 15.41 1.63
C PRO A 191 -4.95 15.47 3.18
N ASP A 192 -6.04 15.92 3.80
CA ASP A 192 -6.18 15.97 5.26
C ASP A 192 -6.41 14.59 5.89
N PHE A 193 -6.72 13.56 5.09
CA PHE A 193 -6.89 12.21 5.63
C PHE A 193 -5.56 11.60 6.09
N LEU A 194 -5.60 11.01 7.29
CA LEU A 194 -4.49 10.27 7.86
C LEU A 194 -4.59 8.78 7.50
N LEU A 195 -3.46 8.19 7.15
CA LEU A 195 -3.39 6.80 6.72
C LEU A 195 -3.88 5.86 7.82
N GLU A 196 -3.42 6.08 9.05
CA GLU A 196 -3.74 5.28 10.23
C GLU A 196 -5.26 5.23 10.50
N GLU A 197 -5.95 6.35 10.31
CA GLU A 197 -7.39 6.42 10.51
C GLU A 197 -8.13 5.62 9.43
N LEU A 198 -7.69 5.75 8.18
CA LEU A 198 -8.32 5.07 7.05
C LEU A 198 -8.07 3.55 7.05
N VAL A 199 -6.91 3.08 7.51
CA VAL A 199 -6.63 1.62 7.57
C VAL A 199 -7.52 0.91 8.60
N GLU A 200 -7.97 1.59 9.65
CA GLU A 200 -8.89 1.04 10.66
C GLU A 200 -10.34 0.94 10.14
N LEU A 201 -10.71 1.71 9.11
CA LEU A 201 -12.06 1.67 8.54
C LEU A 201 -12.32 0.36 7.78
N SER A 202 -13.58 -0.08 7.78
CA SER A 202 -14.03 -1.17 6.91
C SER A 202 -14.06 -0.69 5.45
N LEU A 203 -13.97 -1.63 4.50
CA LEU A 203 -14.08 -1.31 3.08
C LEU A 203 -15.42 -0.61 2.75
N GLU A 204 -16.50 -0.98 3.41
CA GLU A 204 -17.81 -0.30 3.30
C GLU A 204 -17.71 1.18 3.71
N LYS A 205 -17.09 1.48 4.86
CA LYS A 205 -16.92 2.87 5.32
C LYS A 205 -16.01 3.66 4.38
N LEU A 206 -14.94 3.04 3.87
CA LEU A 206 -14.06 3.67 2.86
C LEU A 206 -14.83 3.98 1.58
N LEU A 207 -15.71 3.08 1.15
CA LEU A 207 -16.57 3.29 -0.01
C LEU A 207 -17.55 4.45 0.20
N ILE A 208 -18.19 4.54 1.37
CA ILE A 208 -19.06 5.67 1.73
C ILE A 208 -18.28 6.98 1.70
N LEU A 209 -17.09 7.02 2.31
CA LEU A 209 -16.21 8.19 2.31
C LEU A 209 -15.78 8.61 0.89
N SER A 210 -15.55 7.62 0.01
CA SER A 210 -15.21 7.88 -1.39
C SER A 210 -16.34 8.58 -2.16
N LEU A 211 -17.59 8.23 -1.85
CA LEU A 211 -18.76 8.85 -2.45
C LEU A 211 -18.95 10.30 -1.98
N GLU A 212 -18.70 10.56 -0.69
CA GLU A 212 -18.79 11.91 -0.11
C GLU A 212 -17.70 12.86 -0.64
N THR A 213 -16.49 12.33 -0.90
CA THR A 213 -15.35 13.08 -1.40
C THR A 213 -15.36 13.30 -2.93
N GLY A 214 -16.35 12.74 -3.64
CA GLY A 214 -16.49 12.89 -5.09
C GLY A 214 -15.52 12.03 -5.90
N LEU A 215 -15.00 10.93 -5.34
CA LEU A 215 -14.23 9.95 -6.11
C LEU A 215 -15.15 9.34 -7.18
N GLU A 216 -14.88 9.65 -8.45
CA GLU A 216 -15.48 8.93 -9.58
C GLU A 216 -14.92 7.50 -9.59
N LEU A 217 -15.63 6.58 -8.95
CA LEU A 217 -15.20 5.18 -8.82
C LEU A 217 -15.04 4.51 -10.20
N ASP A 218 -15.77 4.98 -11.22
CA ASP A 218 -15.65 4.55 -12.61
C ASP A 218 -14.25 4.78 -13.23
N ARG A 219 -13.46 5.73 -12.71
CA ARG A 219 -12.10 6.03 -13.22
C ARG A 219 -11.00 5.15 -12.62
N VAL A 220 -11.30 4.43 -11.55
CA VAL A 220 -10.32 3.68 -10.74
C VAL A 220 -10.73 2.22 -10.56
N ILE A 221 -12.03 1.94 -10.63
CA ILE A 221 -12.68 0.66 -10.41
C ILE A 221 -13.67 0.48 -11.56
N ASP A 222 -13.30 -0.37 -12.51
CA ASP A 222 -14.19 -0.78 -13.59
C ASP A 222 -15.43 -1.42 -12.94
N SER A 223 -16.58 -0.75 -12.87
CA SER A 223 -17.74 -1.24 -12.10
C SER A 223 -19.03 -1.02 -12.88
N ASP A 224 -19.23 -1.85 -13.91
CA ASP A 224 -20.25 -1.63 -14.93
C ASP A 224 -21.71 -1.86 -14.48
N ASP A 225 -22.04 -2.42 -13.31
CA ASP A 225 -23.45 -2.76 -13.01
C ASP A 225 -23.91 -2.71 -11.52
N ASP A 226 -22.99 -2.57 -10.55
CA ASP A 226 -23.36 -2.65 -9.12
C ASP A 226 -23.51 -1.28 -8.43
N TYR A 227 -23.02 -0.20 -9.03
CA TYR A 227 -23.11 1.16 -8.45
C TYR A 227 -24.52 1.67 -8.31
N GLU A 228 -25.39 1.41 -9.30
CA GLU A 228 -26.78 1.85 -9.21
C GLU A 228 -27.51 1.21 -8.01
N LYS A 229 -27.03 0.08 -7.49
CA LYS A 229 -27.58 -0.60 -6.31
C LYS A 229 -27.05 -0.05 -4.98
N ILE A 230 -25.96 0.72 -5.01
CA ILE A 230 -25.37 1.43 -3.85
C ILE A 230 -26.14 2.73 -3.54
N ARG A 231 -27.07 3.18 -4.40
CA ARG A 231 -27.97 4.29 -4.07
C ARG A 231 -28.69 4.01 -2.74
N ILE A 232 -28.18 4.64 -1.69
CA ILE A 232 -28.71 4.63 -0.33
C ILE A 232 -30.16 5.16 -0.43
N PRO A 233 -31.19 4.35 -0.15
CA PRO A 233 -32.58 4.77 -0.32
C PRO A 233 -33.11 5.80 0.70
N ASP A 234 -32.24 6.56 1.37
CA ASP A 234 -32.64 7.53 2.41
C ASP A 234 -31.92 8.90 2.33
N ILE A 235 -31.22 9.21 1.24
CA ILE A 235 -30.89 10.61 0.90
C ILE A 235 -31.94 11.08 -0.12
N ASP A 236 -33.20 11.13 0.32
CA ASP A 236 -34.25 11.78 -0.45
C ASP A 236 -34.66 13.08 0.25
N ASP A 237 -34.66 14.14 -0.56
CA ASP A 237 -35.28 15.43 -0.36
C ASP A 237 -34.56 16.49 0.49
N LYS A 238 -33.55 17.10 -0.12
CA LYS A 238 -33.54 18.57 -0.25
C LYS A 238 -33.19 18.99 -1.67
N SER A 239 -34.24 19.08 -2.50
CA SER A 239 -34.38 20.01 -3.63
C SER A 239 -33.11 20.71 -4.15
N GLU A 240 -32.51 20.18 -5.22
CA GLU A 240 -31.68 21.00 -6.11
C GLU A 240 -32.58 21.93 -6.94
N PRO A 241 -32.31 23.25 -7.00
CA PRO A 241 -33.00 24.12 -7.94
C PRO A 241 -32.43 23.90 -9.35
N LYS A 242 -33.31 23.53 -10.29
CA LYS A 242 -33.01 23.56 -11.73
C LYS A 242 -32.66 24.99 -12.15
N LEU A 243 -31.40 25.22 -12.53
CA LEU A 243 -30.99 26.40 -13.27
C LEU A 243 -31.23 26.17 -14.77
N GLU A 244 -32.11 26.99 -15.36
CA GLU A 244 -32.29 27.06 -16.81
C GLU A 244 -31.03 27.67 -17.47
N PRO A 245 -30.64 27.23 -18.68
CA PRO A 245 -29.45 27.75 -19.36
C PRO A 245 -29.71 29.16 -19.93
N ASN A 246 -28.86 30.12 -19.56
CA ASN A 246 -28.82 31.46 -20.16
C ASN A 246 -28.11 31.40 -21.54
N PRO A 247 -28.54 32.15 -22.58
CA PRO A 247 -27.96 32.04 -23.91
C PRO A 247 -26.57 32.69 -24.00
N GLU A 248 -25.65 32.03 -24.68
CA GLU A 248 -24.34 32.57 -25.04
C GLU A 248 -24.45 33.83 -25.92
N PRO A 249 -23.65 34.89 -25.67
CA PRO A 249 -23.52 35.99 -26.61
C PRO A 249 -22.55 35.63 -27.74
N LYS A 250 -23.01 35.80 -28.98
CA LYS A 250 -22.20 35.74 -30.19
C LYS A 250 -21.16 36.87 -30.19
N LEU A 251 -19.89 36.53 -30.30
CA LEU A 251 -18.80 37.46 -30.61
C LEU A 251 -18.31 37.22 -32.06
N GLU A 252 -18.21 38.30 -32.83
CA GLU A 252 -17.67 38.33 -34.19
C GLU A 252 -16.13 38.17 -34.20
N PRO A 253 -15.53 37.66 -35.30
CA PRO A 253 -14.10 37.34 -35.32
C PRO A 253 -13.24 38.59 -35.60
N ASN A 254 -12.22 38.80 -34.78
CA ASN A 254 -11.10 39.71 -35.04
C ASN A 254 -9.88 38.90 -35.54
N PRO A 255 -9.03 39.40 -36.45
CA PRO A 255 -8.04 38.56 -37.13
C PRO A 255 -6.81 38.32 -36.25
N GLU A 256 -6.28 37.10 -36.35
CA GLU A 256 -5.09 36.61 -35.65
C GLU A 256 -3.82 37.42 -35.99
N PRO A 257 -3.02 37.82 -34.99
CA PRO A 257 -1.63 38.18 -35.20
C PRO A 257 -0.77 36.90 -35.30
N LYS A 258 0.08 36.83 -36.34
CA LYS A 258 1.12 35.80 -36.48
C LYS A 258 2.04 35.77 -35.26
N LEU A 259 2.04 34.66 -34.54
CA LEU A 259 2.98 34.35 -33.46
C LEU A 259 4.32 33.89 -34.05
N GLU A 260 5.41 34.51 -33.62
CA GLU A 260 6.77 33.99 -33.79
C GLU A 260 6.96 32.73 -32.91
N PRO A 261 7.81 31.78 -33.33
CA PRO A 261 8.00 30.53 -32.60
C PRO A 261 8.66 30.78 -31.23
N LYS A 262 7.96 30.39 -30.17
CA LYS A 262 8.46 30.33 -28.78
C LYS A 262 9.57 29.27 -28.71
N PRO A 263 10.70 29.50 -28.00
CA PRO A 263 11.73 28.49 -27.83
C PRO A 263 11.18 27.28 -27.05
N GLU A 264 11.56 26.08 -27.47
CA GLU A 264 11.19 24.82 -26.81
C GLU A 264 11.65 24.83 -25.34
N PRO A 265 10.81 24.35 -24.40
CA PRO A 265 11.18 24.25 -23.00
C PRO A 265 12.33 23.25 -22.84
N LYS A 266 13.36 23.63 -22.08
CA LYS A 266 14.38 22.70 -21.60
C LYS A 266 13.70 21.58 -20.80
N PRO A 267 14.19 20.34 -20.88
CA PRO A 267 13.65 19.26 -20.05
C PRO A 267 13.85 19.63 -18.57
N GLU A 268 12.74 19.66 -17.85
CA GLU A 268 12.74 19.75 -16.38
C GLU A 268 13.46 18.53 -15.80
N PRO A 269 14.12 18.68 -14.64
CA PRO A 269 14.70 17.55 -13.93
C PRO A 269 13.60 16.52 -13.63
N LYS A 270 13.87 15.25 -13.94
CA LYS A 270 12.99 14.14 -13.59
C LYS A 270 12.90 14.06 -12.07
N PHE A 271 11.81 14.57 -11.52
CA PHE A 271 11.39 14.20 -10.17
C PHE A 271 11.09 12.70 -10.19
N GLU A 272 11.75 11.96 -9.31
CA GLU A 272 11.31 10.61 -8.97
C GLU A 272 9.87 10.69 -8.44
N PRO A 273 9.00 9.71 -8.74
CA PRO A 273 7.63 9.74 -8.24
C PRO A 273 7.66 9.69 -6.71
N ARG A 274 7.38 10.85 -6.08
CA ARG A 274 7.21 10.96 -4.63
C ARG A 274 6.06 10.02 -4.20
N PRO A 275 6.21 9.30 -3.07
CA PRO A 275 5.17 8.42 -2.56
C PRO A 275 3.87 9.21 -2.35
N THR A 276 2.75 8.63 -2.76
CA THR A 276 1.42 9.25 -2.82
C THR A 276 0.45 8.64 -1.80
N LEU A 277 0.99 7.90 -0.83
CA LEU A 277 0.31 7.62 0.42
C LEU A 277 0.56 8.83 1.32
N GLY A 278 -0.44 9.38 2.00
CA GLY A 278 -0.18 10.55 2.87
C GLY A 278 0.77 10.22 4.01
N ARG A 279 1.33 11.27 4.61
CA ARG A 279 2.37 11.18 5.65
C ARG A 279 1.86 10.42 6.89
N LEU A 280 2.77 9.82 7.66
CA LEU A 280 2.46 9.19 8.94
C LEU A 280 1.83 10.21 9.88
N SER A 281 0.89 9.77 10.72
CA SER A 281 0.43 10.64 11.81
C SER A 281 1.58 10.99 12.78
N VAL A 282 1.53 12.20 13.35
CA VAL A 282 2.42 12.66 14.44
C VAL A 282 2.58 11.61 15.54
N LYS A 283 1.47 10.97 15.93
CA LYS A 283 1.46 9.92 16.95
C LYS A 283 2.36 8.75 16.56
N LYS A 284 2.23 8.29 15.31
CA LYS A 284 2.97 7.14 14.82
C LYS A 284 4.46 7.45 14.68
N ALA A 285 4.79 8.63 14.20
CA ALA A 285 6.17 9.10 14.09
C ALA A 285 6.84 9.12 15.48
N ILE A 286 6.16 9.68 16.50
CA ILE A 286 6.63 9.68 17.89
C ILE A 286 6.77 8.27 18.46
N GLU A 287 5.82 7.35 18.19
CA GLU A 287 5.92 5.96 18.62
C GLU A 287 7.15 5.25 18.05
N ILE A 288 7.47 5.50 16.78
CA ILE A 288 8.67 4.95 16.12
C ILE A 288 9.93 5.53 16.77
N ALA A 289 10.00 6.86 16.93
CA ALA A 289 11.15 7.53 17.51
C ALA A 289 11.41 7.08 18.97
N LEU A 290 10.38 7.02 19.82
CA LEU A 290 10.50 6.52 21.19
C LEU A 290 10.92 5.05 21.25
N GLY A 291 10.46 4.24 20.30
CA GLY A 291 10.87 2.84 20.17
C GLY A 291 12.36 2.69 19.85
N GLU A 292 12.89 3.56 19.00
CA GLU A 292 14.31 3.56 18.62
C GLU A 292 15.21 4.08 19.75
N VAL A 293 14.81 5.17 20.41
CA VAL A 293 15.55 5.73 21.57
C VAL A 293 15.47 4.79 22.79
N GLY A 294 14.40 4.01 22.90
CA GLY A 294 14.16 3.08 24.01
C GLY A 294 13.43 3.70 25.20
N GLY A 295 12.82 4.88 25.02
CA GLY A 295 12.08 5.63 26.03
C GLY A 295 12.21 7.14 25.85
N GLY A 296 11.87 7.89 26.90
CA GLY A 296 11.98 9.35 26.92
C GLY A 296 10.65 10.05 26.66
N VAL A 297 10.73 11.36 26.48
CA VAL A 297 9.59 12.21 26.16
C VAL A 297 9.90 13.04 24.92
N ALA A 298 9.00 13.00 23.94
CA ALA A 298 9.09 13.85 22.76
C ALA A 298 8.76 15.30 23.16
N VAL A 299 9.69 16.20 22.90
CA VAL A 299 9.60 17.63 23.22
C VAL A 299 9.44 18.50 21.98
N LYS A 300 9.88 18.01 20.81
CA LYS A 300 9.67 18.65 19.51
C LYS A 300 9.21 17.64 18.46
N PHE A 301 8.34 18.09 17.56
CA PHE A 301 7.98 17.43 16.32
C PHE A 301 7.90 18.51 15.25
N GLY A 302 8.63 18.36 14.15
CA GLY A 302 8.57 19.25 12.99
C GLY A 302 8.45 18.45 11.69
N TYR A 303 7.82 19.05 10.69
CA TYR A 303 7.77 18.52 9.33
C TYR A 303 8.49 19.45 8.34
N ASP A 304 9.51 18.91 7.67
CA ASP A 304 10.22 19.61 6.61
C ASP A 304 9.54 19.39 5.26
N TYR A 305 9.07 20.47 4.63
CA TYR A 305 8.44 20.45 3.31
C TYR A 305 9.38 20.17 2.15
N ASP A 306 10.61 20.66 2.22
CA ASP A 306 11.60 20.58 1.16
C ASP A 306 12.13 19.14 1.04
N ASP A 307 12.47 18.55 2.18
CA ASP A 307 13.07 17.21 2.25
C ASP A 307 12.05 16.09 2.53
N VAL A 308 10.83 16.46 2.96
CA VAL A 308 9.72 15.54 3.26
C VAL A 308 10.06 14.57 4.38
N GLU A 309 10.53 15.15 5.47
CA GLU A 309 11.06 14.46 6.65
C GLU A 309 10.35 14.94 7.90
N TYR A 310 10.33 14.10 8.91
CA TYR A 310 10.03 14.53 10.27
C TYR A 310 11.30 14.68 11.05
N GLU A 311 11.41 15.78 11.79
CA GLU A 311 12.39 16.01 12.84
C GLU A 311 11.68 15.81 14.18
N ILE A 312 12.22 14.93 15.03
CA ILE A 312 11.64 14.64 16.34
C ILE A 312 12.73 14.70 17.39
N THR A 313 12.56 15.58 18.38
CA THR A 313 13.47 15.68 19.52
C THR A 313 12.90 14.94 20.72
N ILE A 314 13.66 13.98 21.24
CA ILE A 314 13.33 13.18 22.43
C ILE A 314 14.34 13.47 23.52
N TYR A 315 13.85 13.86 24.69
CA TYR A 315 14.66 13.92 25.90
C TYR A 315 14.64 12.56 26.60
N PHE A 316 15.82 11.94 26.74
CA PHE A 316 15.97 10.67 27.44
C PHE A 316 17.31 10.57 28.18
N ASN A 317 17.28 10.18 29.44
CA ASN A 317 18.46 10.01 30.30
C ASN A 317 19.42 11.22 30.37
N GLY A 318 18.91 12.44 30.19
CA GLY A 318 19.74 13.66 30.21
C GLY A 318 20.33 14.05 28.87
N TYR A 319 19.91 13.41 27.77
CA TYR A 319 20.35 13.69 26.42
C TYR A 319 19.17 14.06 25.54
N GLU A 320 19.43 14.93 24.57
CA GLU A 320 18.54 15.19 23.46
C GLU A 320 18.92 14.27 22.31
N HIS A 321 17.91 13.54 21.84
CA HIS A 321 18.00 12.71 20.66
C HIS A 321 17.20 13.41 19.57
N GLU A 322 17.85 13.86 18.52
CA GLU A 322 17.20 14.40 17.33
C GLU A 322 17.11 13.29 16.28
N ILE A 323 15.89 13.00 15.83
CA ILE A 323 15.61 11.94 14.87
C ILE A 323 15.04 12.55 13.60
N GLU A 324 15.76 12.38 12.51
CA GLU A 324 15.26 12.64 11.17
C GLU A 324 14.70 11.35 10.56
N MET A 325 13.45 11.37 10.11
CA MET A 325 12.80 10.21 9.50
C MET A 325 11.98 10.54 8.27
N ASP A 326 11.91 9.59 7.34
CA ASP A 326 11.04 9.70 6.16
C ASP A 326 9.56 9.82 6.60
N ALA A 327 8.92 10.92 6.22
CA ALA A 327 7.58 11.27 6.71
C ALA A 327 6.48 10.30 6.28
N TYR A 328 6.72 9.46 5.27
CA TYR A 328 5.74 8.51 4.76
C TYR A 328 5.93 7.12 5.35
N THR A 329 7.17 6.65 5.44
CA THR A 329 7.50 5.27 5.81
C THR A 329 7.93 5.12 7.26
N GLY A 330 8.36 6.22 7.90
CA GLY A 330 8.94 6.20 9.25
C GLY A 330 10.33 5.58 9.28
N ARG A 331 10.99 5.44 8.12
CA ARG A 331 12.37 5.00 8.05
C ARG A 331 13.26 6.10 8.61
N ILE A 332 13.93 5.81 9.72
CA ILE A 332 14.91 6.70 10.34
C ILE A 332 16.12 6.83 9.42
N LYS A 333 16.50 8.08 9.14
CA LYS A 333 17.65 8.44 8.30
C LYS A 333 18.85 8.76 9.16
N GLU A 334 18.65 9.60 10.17
CA GLU A 334 19.69 10.09 11.06
C GLU A 334 19.17 10.11 12.50
N ILE A 335 20.10 9.89 13.43
CA ILE A 335 19.88 10.05 14.86
C ILE A 335 21.11 10.75 15.38
N ASP A 336 20.94 12.01 15.75
CA ASP A 336 21.95 12.78 16.44
C ASP A 336 21.67 12.79 17.94
N ILE A 337 22.76 12.71 18.71
CA ILE A 337 22.71 12.70 20.16
C ILE A 337 23.62 13.82 20.61
N ASP A 338 23.01 14.91 21.06
CA ASP A 338 23.76 16.03 21.57
C ASP A 338 23.94 15.88 23.08
N ASP A 339 25.21 15.89 23.49
CA ASP A 339 25.60 16.03 24.89
C ASP A 339 25.25 17.47 25.27
N PHE A 340 24.39 17.65 26.27
CA PHE A 340 24.13 18.94 26.91
C PHE A 340 25.46 19.52 27.45
N ASP A 341 26.18 20.29 26.63
CA ASP A 341 27.31 21.09 27.06
C ASP A 341 26.75 22.39 27.68
N ASP A 342 26.76 22.43 29.01
CA ASP A 342 26.59 23.59 29.91
C ASP A 342 25.14 24.02 30.33
N ASP A 343 24.83 23.66 31.57
CA ASP A 343 24.24 24.47 32.67
C ASP A 343 22.93 25.30 32.55
N ASP A 344 22.03 25.07 31.59
CA ASP A 344 20.66 25.67 31.63
C ASP A 344 19.54 24.75 32.19
N TRP A 345 19.80 23.45 32.37
CA TRP A 345 18.83 22.51 32.93
C TRP A 345 19.35 21.87 34.21
N ASN A 346 18.98 22.44 35.36
CA ASN A 346 19.35 21.89 36.67
C ASN A 346 18.15 21.85 37.64
N GLU A 347 17.89 20.67 38.20
CA GLU A 347 17.08 20.38 39.40
C GLU A 347 15.66 21.02 39.45
N GLY A 348 15.06 21.19 38.27
CA GLY A 348 13.71 21.74 38.07
C GLY A 348 12.95 21.09 36.92
N ASP A 349 13.37 19.90 36.47
CA ASP A 349 12.76 19.19 35.34
C ASP A 349 11.24 19.28 35.40
N PRO A 350 10.56 19.66 34.30
CA PRO A 350 9.13 19.48 34.22
C PRO A 350 8.88 18.03 34.59
N LYS A 351 7.93 17.80 35.50
CA LYS A 351 7.42 16.45 35.70
C LYS A 351 6.75 16.05 34.40
N MET A 352 7.54 15.46 33.50
CA MET A 352 7.15 15.14 32.13
C MET A 352 5.92 14.21 32.12
N ASP A 353 5.78 13.37 33.16
CA ASP A 353 4.61 12.53 33.41
C ASP A 353 3.32 13.33 33.69
N GLU A 354 3.41 14.61 34.07
CA GLU A 354 2.28 15.51 34.33
C GLU A 354 1.96 16.42 33.13
N LEU A 355 2.75 16.38 32.05
CA LEU A 355 2.48 17.14 30.82
C LEU A 355 1.41 16.44 29.97
N ILE A 356 0.71 17.23 29.15
CA ILE A 356 -0.25 16.71 28.17
C ILE A 356 0.45 15.96 27.02
N GLY A 357 1.74 16.22 26.79
CA GLY A 357 2.54 15.66 25.70
C GLY A 357 2.17 16.21 24.32
N ILE A 358 3.04 15.99 23.33
CA ILE A 358 2.81 16.43 21.93
C ILE A 358 1.48 15.93 21.35
N ASN A 359 1.11 14.68 21.64
CA ASN A 359 -0.18 14.15 21.18
C ASN A 359 -1.38 14.87 21.80
N GLY A 360 -1.29 15.27 23.08
CA GLY A 360 -2.33 16.06 23.74
C GLY A 360 -2.42 17.48 23.16
N ALA A 361 -1.28 18.13 22.95
CA ALA A 361 -1.21 19.45 22.31
C ALA A 361 -1.82 19.42 20.89
N LYS A 362 -1.46 18.43 20.07
CA LYS A 362 -2.05 18.17 18.75
C LYS A 362 -3.57 18.09 18.80
N GLU A 363 -4.13 17.24 19.66
CA GLU A 363 -5.58 17.03 19.74
C GLU A 363 -6.34 18.32 20.10
N ILE A 364 -5.78 19.12 21.02
CA ILE A 364 -6.34 20.41 21.41
C ILE A 364 -6.27 21.41 20.24
N ALA A 365 -5.12 21.48 19.57
CA ALA A 365 -4.91 22.38 18.44
C ALA A 365 -5.85 22.08 17.26
N LEU A 366 -5.88 20.83 16.80
CA LEU A 366 -6.77 20.41 15.71
C LEU A 366 -8.24 20.58 16.09
N GLY A 367 -8.62 20.32 17.34
CA GLY A 367 -9.97 20.58 17.85
C GLY A 367 -10.34 22.07 17.83
N ARG A 368 -9.37 22.96 18.06
CA ARG A 368 -9.56 24.41 18.04
C ARG A 368 -9.64 24.99 16.63
N VAL A 369 -8.81 24.48 15.71
CA VAL A 369 -8.77 24.90 14.30
C VAL A 369 -9.96 24.33 13.52
N GLY A 370 -10.40 23.11 13.88
CA GLY A 370 -11.48 22.38 13.20
C GLY A 370 -10.98 21.35 12.18
N GLY A 371 -9.68 21.06 12.18
CA GLY A 371 -9.01 20.17 11.24
C GLY A 371 -7.61 20.67 10.90
N GLY A 372 -7.00 20.10 9.86
CA GLY A 372 -5.69 20.51 9.35
C GLY A 372 -4.58 19.53 9.65
N ARG A 373 -3.36 19.97 9.31
CA ARG A 373 -2.12 19.21 9.46
C ARG A 373 -1.20 19.94 10.42
N ILE A 374 -0.55 19.18 11.27
CA ILE A 374 0.50 19.71 12.13
C ILE A 374 1.76 19.88 11.30
N GLU A 375 2.31 21.08 11.32
CA GLU A 375 3.64 21.36 10.79
C GLU A 375 4.69 21.26 11.88
N GLU A 376 4.43 21.88 13.03
CA GLU A 376 5.36 21.89 14.15
C GLU A 376 4.61 21.84 15.50
N ILE A 377 5.21 21.14 16.46
CA ILE A 377 4.86 21.18 17.88
C ILE A 377 6.16 21.21 18.68
N GLU A 378 6.39 22.27 19.43
CA GLU A 378 7.59 22.44 20.27
C GLU A 378 7.21 22.77 21.71
N LEU A 379 7.91 22.14 22.67
CA LEU A 379 7.78 22.44 24.10
C LEU A 379 8.81 23.49 24.49
N GLU A 380 8.33 24.67 24.87
CA GLU A 380 9.18 25.77 25.32
C GLU A 380 8.96 26.10 26.80
N GLU A 381 9.95 26.76 27.41
CA GLU A 381 9.83 27.38 28.73
C GLU A 381 9.84 28.91 28.61
N GLU A 382 8.70 29.53 28.91
CA GLU A 382 8.57 30.98 28.98
C GLU A 382 8.29 31.44 30.41
N ASP A 383 9.14 32.30 30.97
CA ASP A 383 8.96 32.90 32.31
C ASP A 383 8.67 31.87 33.43
N GLY A 384 9.27 30.68 33.36
CA GLY A 384 9.05 29.58 34.31
C GLY A 384 7.75 28.79 34.10
N ARG A 385 7.14 28.90 32.91
CA ARG A 385 5.97 28.12 32.49
C ARG A 385 6.31 27.34 31.22
N PHE A 386 5.98 26.06 31.23
CA PHE A 386 6.02 25.23 30.04
C PHE A 386 4.80 25.45 29.15
N ILE A 387 5.05 25.72 27.87
CA ILE A 387 4.04 25.91 26.83
C ILE A 387 4.35 25.02 25.64
N TYR A 388 3.32 24.53 24.96
CA TYR A 388 3.46 23.97 23.63
C TYR A 388 3.11 25.05 22.61
N GLU A 389 4.04 25.35 21.71
CA GLU A 389 3.75 26.07 20.47
C GLU A 389 3.33 25.04 19.42
N VAL A 390 2.24 25.30 18.70
CA VAL A 390 1.67 24.38 17.71
C VAL A 390 1.32 25.14 16.44
N GLU A 391 1.94 24.73 15.33
CA GLU A 391 1.63 25.21 13.99
C GLU A 391 0.73 24.23 13.24
N VAL A 392 -0.36 24.74 12.68
CA VAL A 392 -1.35 23.97 11.92
C VAL A 392 -1.61 24.60 10.56
N GLU A 393 -1.37 23.85 9.48
CA GLU A 393 -1.86 24.22 8.15
C GLU A 393 -3.30 23.71 7.96
N TYR A 394 -4.23 24.61 7.68
CA TYR A 394 -5.61 24.24 7.34
C TYR A 394 -6.22 25.16 6.28
N ASN A 395 -6.72 24.57 5.18
CA ASN A 395 -7.29 25.30 4.04
C ASN A 395 -6.37 26.39 3.45
N GLY A 396 -5.06 26.12 3.41
CA GLY A 396 -4.05 27.05 2.89
C GLY A 396 -3.81 28.27 3.78
N ARG A 397 -4.04 28.12 5.09
CA ARG A 397 -3.72 29.11 6.12
C ARG A 397 -2.93 28.42 7.23
N GLU A 398 -2.03 29.17 7.85
CA GLU A 398 -1.27 28.74 9.01
C GLU A 398 -1.91 29.30 10.28
N TYR A 399 -2.09 28.42 11.25
CA TYR A 399 -2.62 28.73 12.57
C TYR A 399 -1.55 28.40 13.60
N GLU A 400 -1.32 29.33 14.51
CA GLU A 400 -0.33 29.18 15.57
C GLU A 400 -1.06 29.20 16.91
N LEU A 401 -0.72 28.25 17.79
CA LEU A 401 -1.34 28.10 19.09
C LEU A 401 -0.31 27.90 20.17
N GLU A 402 -0.37 28.72 21.21
CA GLU A 402 0.32 28.47 22.47
C GLU A 402 -0.63 27.76 23.44
N ILE A 403 -0.21 26.63 24.01
CA ILE A 403 -1.02 25.78 24.89
C ILE A 403 -0.26 25.52 26.19
N ASP A 404 -0.89 25.78 27.33
CA ASP A 404 -0.32 25.46 28.64
C ASP A 404 -0.03 23.95 28.76
N ALA A 405 1.24 23.59 28.96
CA ALA A 405 1.70 22.21 28.80
C ALA A 405 1.19 21.24 29.89
N TYR A 406 0.70 21.74 31.02
CA TYR A 406 0.14 20.93 32.11
C TYR A 406 -1.39 20.84 32.03
N THR A 407 -2.05 21.93 31.66
CA THR A 407 -3.52 22.02 31.74
C THR A 407 -4.21 21.85 30.40
N GLY A 408 -3.49 21.98 29.29
CA GLY A 408 -4.06 22.00 27.94
C GLY A 408 -4.87 23.26 27.63
N LYS A 409 -4.75 24.31 28.44
CA LYS A 409 -5.46 25.56 28.20
C LYS A 409 -4.77 26.33 27.08
N ILE A 410 -5.53 26.67 26.03
CA ILE A 410 -5.06 27.56 24.95
C ILE A 410 -4.81 28.96 25.53
N LEU A 411 -3.57 29.43 25.38
CA LEU A 411 -3.08 30.72 25.85
C LEU A 411 -3.14 31.77 24.75
N SER A 412 -2.65 31.42 23.55
CA SER A 412 -2.78 32.22 22.32
C SER A 412 -3.38 31.41 21.16
N PHE A 413 -3.95 32.12 20.19
CA PHE A 413 -4.47 31.55 18.95
C PHE A 413 -4.40 32.63 17.87
N ASP A 414 -3.44 32.49 16.97
CA ASP A 414 -3.17 33.44 15.90
C ASP A 414 -3.35 32.77 14.52
N THR A 415 -3.42 33.59 13.48
CA THR A 415 -3.59 33.11 12.10
C THR A 415 -2.74 34.01 11.21
N ASN A 416 -1.81 33.41 10.50
CA ASN A 416 -0.97 34.09 9.51
C ASN A 416 -1.67 34.04 8.14
N ASP A 417 -1.73 35.19 7.47
CA ASP A 417 -2.54 35.49 6.27
C ASP A 417 -1.68 35.69 5.02
#